data_AF-A0A845PZB5-F1
#
_entry.id   AF-A0A845PZB5-F1
#
_cell.length_a   1.000
_cell.length_b   1.000
_cell.length_c   1.000
_cell.angle_alpha   90.00
_cell.angle_beta   90.00
_cell.angle_gamma   90.00
#
_symmetry.space_group_name_H-M   'P 1'
#
loop_
_entity.id
_entity.type
_entity.pdbx_description
1 polymer ?
#
loop_
_entity_poly.entity_id
_entity_poly.type
_entity_poly.pdbx_seq_one_letter_code
_entity_poly.pdbx_strand_id
1 'polypeptide(L)'
;MVIGYLLGNVLNGKLIVKIKDHSIFMIAHFIIILSCITLYFSYENKLLFLTNSFLLIFNLGIGLILPKYMSEISNKFSNNRGSASAISGFMQCIIAAVFVSFIGFYKLNNLIFVIIFILTLLSAIILLILPRKSDL
;
A
#
# COMPACT_ATOMS: atom_id res chain seq x y z
N MET A 1 1.04 -13.14 -6.34
CA MET A 1 0.84 -12.07 -5.34
C MET A 1 2.14 -11.72 -4.61
N VAL A 2 2.77 -12.66 -3.88
CA VAL A 2 4.06 -12.42 -3.17
C VAL A 2 5.17 -11.90 -4.09
N ILE A 3 5.25 -12.40 -5.32
CA ILE A 3 6.23 -11.96 -6.32
C ILE A 3 6.14 -10.45 -6.58
N GLY A 4 4.92 -9.89 -6.71
CA GLY A 4 4.74 -8.46 -6.95
C GLY A 4 5.31 -7.62 -5.80
N TYR A 5 5.02 -8.03 -4.56
CA TYR A 5 5.54 -7.40 -3.36
C TYR A 5 7.08 -7.48 -3.27
N LEU A 6 7.68 -8.65 -3.56
CA LEU A 6 9.13 -8.81 -3.62
C LEU A 6 9.77 -7.90 -4.67
N LEU A 7 9.18 -7.83 -5.87
CA LEU A 7 9.65 -6.93 -6.93
C LEU A 7 9.56 -5.47 -6.50
N GLY A 8 8.45 -5.07 -5.85
CA GLY A 8 8.29 -3.74 -5.27
C GLY A 8 9.39 -3.40 -4.26
N ASN A 9 9.71 -4.32 -3.35
CA ASN A 9 10.79 -4.12 -2.37
C ASN A 9 12.17 -3.96 -3.04
N VAL A 10 12.49 -4.80 -4.03
CA VAL A 10 13.75 -4.69 -4.78
C VAL A 10 13.83 -3.38 -5.56
N LEU A 11 12.72 -2.97 -6.19
CA LEU A 11 12.63 -1.69 -6.89
C LEU A 11 12.78 -0.51 -5.93
N ASN A 12 12.15 -0.56 -4.75
CA ASN A 12 12.29 0.47 -3.72
C ASN A 12 13.76 0.69 -3.36
N GLY A 13 14.50 -0.40 -3.06
CA GLY A 13 15.92 -0.32 -2.71
C GLY A 13 16.80 0.30 -3.80
N LYS A 14 16.43 0.15 -5.08
CA LYS A 14 17.12 0.81 -6.20
C LYS A 14 16.68 2.26 -6.41
N LEU A 15 15.39 2.56 -6.21
CA LEU A 15 14.81 3.89 -6.44
C LEU A 15 15.17 4.88 -5.34
N ILE A 16 15.31 4.44 -4.09
CA ILE A 16 15.64 5.30 -2.95
C ILE A 16 17.00 6.01 -3.11
N VAL A 17 17.91 5.44 -3.88
CA VAL A 17 19.21 6.05 -4.20
C VAL A 17 19.11 7.07 -5.34
N LYS A 18 18.06 6.99 -6.18
CA LYS A 18 17.93 7.78 -7.42
C LYS A 18 16.94 8.92 -7.33
N ILE A 19 15.88 8.78 -6.55
CA ILE A 19 14.77 9.74 -6.47
C ILE A 19 14.38 10.02 -5.02
N LYS A 20 13.77 11.19 -4.80
CA LYS A 20 13.28 11.59 -3.47
C LYS A 20 12.23 10.59 -2.98
N ASP A 21 12.23 10.34 -1.68
CA ASP A 21 11.27 9.43 -1.02
C ASP A 21 9.81 9.75 -1.38
N HIS A 22 9.47 11.04 -1.40
CA HIS A 22 8.13 11.51 -1.76
C HIS A 22 7.70 11.07 -3.16
N SER A 23 8.61 11.12 -4.14
CA SER A 23 8.34 10.66 -5.50
C SER A 23 8.05 9.16 -5.54
N ILE A 24 8.76 8.36 -4.73
CA ILE A 24 8.51 6.91 -4.61
C ILE A 24 7.12 6.64 -4.04
N PHE A 25 6.76 7.35 -2.96
CA PHE A 25 5.42 7.24 -2.38
C PHE A 25 4.34 7.59 -3.41
N MET A 26 4.48 8.70 -4.14
CA MET A 26 3.49 9.12 -5.14
C MET A 26 3.36 8.12 -6.29
N ILE A 27 4.48 7.60 -6.81
CA ILE A 27 4.50 6.56 -7.85
C ILE A 27 3.76 5.32 -7.35
N ALA A 28 4.04 4.90 -6.12
CA ALA A 28 3.44 3.70 -5.57
C ALA A 28 1.93 3.86 -5.29
N HIS A 29 1.49 5.01 -4.78
CA HIS A 29 0.06 5.33 -4.62
C HIS A 29 -0.64 5.33 -5.98
N PHE A 30 -0.02 5.93 -7.01
CA PHE A 30 -0.57 5.91 -8.37
C PHE A 30 -0.73 4.48 -8.91
N ILE A 31 0.27 3.62 -8.74
CA ILE A 31 0.22 2.20 -9.13
C ILE A 31 -0.94 1.48 -8.42
N ILE A 32 -1.08 1.70 -7.10
CA ILE A 32 -2.15 1.08 -6.30
C ILE A 32 -3.53 1.57 -6.77
N ILE A 33 -3.70 2.88 -6.96
CA ILE A 33 -4.96 3.49 -7.42
C ILE A 33 -5.36 2.92 -8.78
N LEU A 34 -4.44 2.91 -9.74
CA LEU A 34 -4.69 2.40 -11.08
C LEU A 34 -5.08 0.91 -11.04
N SER A 35 -4.39 0.13 -10.20
CA SER A 35 -4.67 -1.29 -10.01
C SER A 35 -6.04 -1.53 -9.37
N CYS A 36 -6.47 -0.70 -8.42
CA CYS A 36 -7.80 -0.83 -7.80
C CYS A 36 -8.92 -0.56 -8.82
N ILE A 37 -8.75 0.46 -9.66
CA ILE A 37 -9.71 0.78 -10.73
C ILE A 37 -9.82 -0.40 -11.70
N THR A 38 -8.69 -0.93 -12.16
CA THR A 38 -8.71 -2.05 -13.12
C THR A 38 -9.22 -3.35 -12.49
N LEU A 39 -8.92 -3.61 -11.21
CA LEU A 39 -9.44 -4.77 -10.47
C LEU A 39 -10.95 -4.72 -10.32
N TYR A 40 -11.52 -3.54 -10.03
CA TYR A 40 -12.96 -3.36 -9.93
C TYR A 40 -13.67 -3.81 -11.22
N PHE A 41 -13.22 -3.33 -12.39
CA PHE A 41 -13.80 -3.72 -13.68
C PHE A 41 -13.47 -5.16 -14.10
N SER A 42 -12.29 -5.66 -13.74
CA SER A 42 -11.87 -7.02 -14.11
C SER A 42 -12.62 -8.11 -13.34
N TYR A 43 -12.97 -7.83 -12.09
CA TYR A 43 -13.70 -8.76 -11.23
C TYR A 43 -15.10 -9.05 -11.77
N GLU A 44 -15.82 -8.00 -12.22
CA GLU A 44 -17.16 -8.14 -12.80
C GLU A 44 -17.16 -9.03 -14.05
N ASN A 45 -16.11 -8.92 -14.86
CA ASN A 45 -15.95 -9.68 -16.10
C ASN A 45 -15.41 -11.11 -15.89
N LYS A 46 -15.13 -11.54 -14.65
CA LYS A 46 -14.60 -12.86 -14.29
C LYS A 46 -13.30 -13.25 -15.04
N LEU A 47 -12.53 -12.27 -15.51
CA LEU A 47 -11.27 -12.49 -16.21
C LEU A 47 -10.15 -12.76 -15.19
N LEU A 48 -10.05 -14.02 -14.75
CA LEU A 48 -9.11 -14.45 -13.70
C LEU A 48 -7.65 -14.09 -13.99
N PHE A 49 -7.21 -14.22 -15.26
CA PHE A 49 -5.84 -13.88 -15.67
C PHE A 49 -5.53 -12.38 -15.49
N LEU A 50 -6.45 -11.50 -15.92
CA LEU A 50 -6.32 -10.05 -15.75
C LEU A 50 -6.36 -9.68 -14.26
N THR A 51 -7.28 -10.28 -13.51
CA THR A 51 -7.39 -10.06 -12.06
C THR A 51 -6.08 -10.40 -11.35
N ASN A 52 -5.47 -11.56 -11.66
CA ASN A 52 -4.18 -11.95 -11.09
C ASN A 52 -3.04 -11.01 -11.49
N SER A 53 -3.03 -10.56 -12.75
CA SER A 53 -2.02 -9.60 -13.24
C SER A 53 -2.13 -8.26 -12.52
N PHE A 54 -3.33 -7.71 -12.35
CA PHE A 54 -3.53 -6.46 -11.63
C PHE A 54 -3.31 -6.59 -10.12
N LEU A 55 -3.60 -7.76 -9.52
CA LEU A 55 -3.21 -8.04 -8.14
C LEU A 55 -1.69 -8.07 -7.97
N LEU A 56 -0.93 -8.54 -8.98
CA LEU A 56 0.52 -8.48 -8.95
C LEU A 56 1.02 -7.03 -8.98
N ILE A 57 0.47 -6.20 -9.86
CA ILE A 57 0.80 -4.76 -9.97
C ILE A 57 0.42 -4.01 -8.68
N PHE A 58 -0.74 -4.30 -8.10
CA PHE A 58 -1.16 -3.78 -6.81
C PHE A 58 -0.15 -4.10 -5.70
N ASN A 59 0.28 -5.36 -5.61
CA ASN A 59 1.28 -5.78 -4.62
C ASN A 59 2.66 -5.16 -4.86
N LEU A 60 3.01 -4.85 -6.12
CA LEU A 60 4.22 -4.09 -6.45
C LEU A 60 4.16 -2.69 -5.86
N GLY A 61 3.02 -2.00 -5.99
CA GLY A 61 2.79 -0.72 -5.34
C GLY A 61 2.94 -0.79 -3.81
N ILE A 62 2.37 -1.82 -3.17
CA ILE A 62 2.55 -2.03 -1.72
C ILE A 62 4.02 -2.25 -1.35
N GLY A 63 4.75 -3.09 -2.10
CA GLY A 63 6.17 -3.34 -1.88
C GLY A 63 7.04 -2.09 -2.06
N LEU A 64 6.60 -1.12 -2.87
CA LEU A 64 7.29 0.15 -2.99
C LEU A 64 7.12 1.06 -1.75
N ILE A 65 6.01 0.96 -1.01
CA ILE A 65 5.68 1.84 0.13
C ILE A 65 6.14 1.25 1.46
N LEU A 66 5.89 -0.05 1.66
CA LEU A 66 5.94 -0.65 2.98
C LEU A 66 7.32 -0.58 3.67
N PRO A 67 8.46 -0.87 3.00
CA PRO A 67 9.77 -0.78 3.64
C PRO A 67 10.09 0.63 4.13
N LYS A 68 9.67 1.65 3.37
CA LYS A 68 9.91 3.04 3.72
C LYS A 68 9.07 3.46 4.92
N TYR A 69 7.78 3.12 4.92
CA TYR A 69 6.89 3.40 6.05
C TYR A 69 7.39 2.77 7.35
N MET A 70 7.83 1.50 7.30
CA MET A 70 8.39 0.81 8.46
C MET A 70 9.70 1.44 8.93
N SER A 71 10.56 1.87 8.00
CA SER A 71 11.79 2.60 8.31
C SER A 71 11.49 3.94 9.00
N GLU A 72 10.52 4.71 8.51
CA GLU A 72 10.11 5.98 9.12
C GLU A 72 9.55 5.82 10.53
N ILE A 73 8.68 4.82 10.74
CA ILE A 73 8.16 4.51 12.09
C ILE A 73 9.31 4.14 13.02
N SER A 74 10.19 3.24 12.59
CA SER A 74 11.33 2.79 13.39
C SER A 74 12.26 3.96 13.73
N ASN A 75 12.56 4.82 12.77
CA ASN A 75 13.42 5.99 13.01
C ASN A 75 12.77 7.04 13.92
N LYS A 76 11.43 7.17 13.89
CA LYS A 76 10.70 8.08 14.79
C LYS A 76 10.77 7.63 16.26
N PHE A 77 10.91 6.33 16.52
CA PHE A 77 11.00 5.74 17.86
C PHE A 77 12.35 5.05 18.09
N SER A 78 13.46 5.82 18.03
CA SER A 78 14.83 5.29 18.07
C SER A 78 15.16 4.40 19.27
N ASN A 79 14.62 4.71 20.45
CA ASN A 79 14.89 3.94 21.67
C ASN A 79 14.04 2.65 21.76
N ASN A 80 12.94 2.56 21.01
CA ASN A 80 11.95 1.48 21.08
C ASN A 80 11.58 0.93 19.69
N ARG A 81 12.56 0.84 18.77
CA ARG A 81 12.36 0.43 17.37
C ARG A 81 11.58 -0.88 17.21
N GLY A 82 11.96 -1.88 18.01
CA GLY A 82 11.33 -3.20 18.01
C GLY A 82 9.86 -3.13 18.39
N SER A 83 9.55 -2.45 19.51
CA SER A 83 8.17 -2.26 19.98
C SER A 83 7.33 -1.45 18.99
N ALA A 84 7.88 -0.38 18.41
CA ALA A 84 7.16 0.43 17.41
C ALA A 84 6.80 -0.38 16.16
N SER A 85 7.73 -1.21 15.68
CA SER A 85 7.50 -2.10 14.54
C SER A 85 6.46 -3.18 14.86
N ALA A 86 6.55 -3.78 16.05
CA ALA A 86 5.59 -4.77 16.53
C ALA A 86 4.16 -4.19 16.66
N ILE A 87 4.02 -2.99 17.25
CA ILE A 87 2.73 -2.30 17.36
C ILE A 87 2.17 -1.96 15.98
N SER A 88 3.02 -1.46 15.06
CA SER A 88 2.61 -1.17 13.68
C SER A 88 2.07 -2.43 12.98
N GLY A 89 2.80 -3.55 13.05
CA GLY A 89 2.36 -4.83 12.49
C GLY A 89 1.10 -5.36 13.16
N PHE A 90 0.98 -5.23 14.49
CA PHE A 90 -0.21 -5.63 15.23
C PHE A 90 -1.44 -4.81 14.80
N MET A 91 -1.30 -3.49 14.64
CA MET A 91 -2.36 -2.63 14.13
C MET A 91 -2.77 -3.01 12.71
N GLN A 92 -1.82 -3.36 11.84
CA GLN A 92 -2.13 -3.88 10.50
C GLN A 92 -2.96 -5.17 10.56
N CYS A 93 -2.60 -6.10 11.45
CA CYS A 93 -3.36 -7.34 11.65
C CYS A 93 -4.77 -7.09 12.18
N ILE A 94 -4.95 -6.18 13.14
CA ILE A 94 -6.28 -5.80 13.64
C ILE A 94 -7.13 -5.23 12.52
N ILE A 95 -6.60 -4.26 11.77
CA ILE A 95 -7.31 -3.61 10.67
C ILE A 95 -7.68 -4.65 9.61
N ALA A 96 -6.74 -5.53 9.24
CA ALA A 96 -6.98 -6.61 8.29
C ALA A 96 -8.08 -7.56 8.78
N ALA A 97 -8.06 -7.96 10.04
CA ALA A 97 -9.09 -8.83 10.63
C ALA A 97 -10.48 -8.18 10.57
N VAL A 98 -10.58 -6.90 10.96
CA VAL A 98 -11.84 -6.13 10.88
C VAL A 98 -12.35 -6.08 9.44
N PHE A 99 -11.49 -5.77 8.46
CA PHE A 99 -11.88 -5.75 7.05
C PHE A 99 -12.35 -7.12 6.56
N VAL A 100 -11.61 -8.20 6.86
CA VAL A 100 -11.98 -9.56 6.46
C VAL A 100 -13.33 -9.95 7.04
N SER A 101 -13.58 -9.68 8.33
CA SER A 101 -14.88 -9.93 8.97
C SER A 101 -16.00 -9.14 8.29
N PHE A 102 -15.77 -7.86 7.96
CA PHE A 102 -16.77 -7.01 7.30
C PHE A 102 -17.11 -7.51 5.89
N ILE A 103 -16.09 -7.86 5.09
CA ILE A 103 -16.27 -8.40 3.74
C ILE A 103 -17.02 -9.73 3.79
N GLY A 104 -16.66 -10.62 4.71
CA GLY A 104 -17.28 -11.92 4.87
C GLY A 104 -18.77 -11.82 5.23
N PHE A 105 -19.12 -10.90 6.15
CA PHE A 105 -20.50 -10.75 6.61
C PHE A 105 -21.42 -10.15 5.54
N TYR A 106 -20.94 -9.14 4.80
CA TYR A 106 -21.75 -8.39 3.85
C TYR A 106 -21.58 -8.84 2.39
N LYS A 107 -20.75 -9.86 2.11
CA LYS A 107 -20.43 -10.36 0.76
C LYS A 107 -19.96 -9.25 -0.20
N LEU A 108 -19.22 -8.27 0.32
CA LEU A 108 -18.81 -7.05 -0.38
C LEU A 108 -17.53 -7.24 -1.21
N ASN A 109 -17.47 -8.31 -2.01
CA ASN A 109 -16.23 -8.73 -2.67
C ASN A 109 -15.64 -7.65 -3.60
N ASN A 110 -16.46 -6.85 -4.29
CA ASN A 110 -15.97 -5.83 -5.24
C ASN A 110 -15.68 -4.50 -4.53
N LEU A 111 -16.43 -4.20 -3.47
CA LEU A 111 -16.34 -2.94 -2.74
C LEU A 111 -15.04 -2.83 -1.96
N ILE A 112 -14.35 -3.94 -1.66
CA ILE A 112 -13.03 -3.88 -1.05
C ILE A 112 -12.05 -3.04 -1.88
N PHE A 113 -12.07 -3.17 -3.21
CA PHE A 113 -11.18 -2.41 -4.08
C PHE A 113 -11.55 -0.92 -4.11
N VAL A 114 -12.83 -0.60 -3.99
CA VAL A 114 -13.32 0.78 -3.86
C VAL A 114 -12.86 1.39 -2.54
N ILE A 115 -12.97 0.65 -1.43
CA ILE A 115 -12.53 1.11 -0.12
C ILE A 115 -11.00 1.34 -0.13
N ILE A 116 -10.22 0.38 -0.65
CA ILE A 116 -8.77 0.52 -0.75
C ILE A 116 -8.41 1.71 -1.66
N PHE A 117 -9.12 1.90 -2.78
CA PHE A 117 -8.95 3.06 -3.65
C PHE A 117 -9.17 4.38 -2.88
N ILE A 118 -10.30 4.51 -2.16
CA ILE A 118 -10.62 5.72 -1.38
C ILE A 118 -9.55 5.98 -0.32
N LEU A 119 -9.16 4.95 0.45
CA LEU A 119 -8.15 5.08 1.49
C LEU A 119 -6.78 5.47 0.92
N THR A 120 -6.39 4.89 -0.21
CA THR A 120 -5.13 5.20 -0.89
C THR A 120 -5.16 6.61 -1.50
N LEU A 121 -6.31 7.03 -2.03
CA LEU A 121 -6.48 8.38 -2.56
C LEU A 121 -6.38 9.42 -1.43
N LEU A 122 -7.06 9.17 -0.30
CA LEU A 122 -6.98 10.03 0.88
C LEU A 122 -5.54 10.10 1.43
N SER A 123 -4.85 8.96 1.51
CA SER A 123 -3.45 8.95 1.97
C SER A 123 -2.53 9.73 1.02
N ALA A 124 -2.74 9.62 -0.29
CA ALA A 124 -2.00 10.39 -1.29
C ALA A 124 -2.26 11.90 -1.15
N ILE A 125 -3.53 12.30 -0.95
CA ILE A 125 -3.91 13.70 -0.74
C ILE A 125 -3.27 14.26 0.53
N ILE A 126 -3.31 13.51 1.64
CA ILE A 126 -2.67 13.90 2.90
C ILE A 126 -1.15 14.10 2.68
N LEU A 127 -0.51 13.23 1.93
CA LEU A 127 0.92 13.31 1.59
C LEU A 127 1.26 14.55 0.75
N LEU A 128 0.32 15.06 -0.05
CA LEU A 128 0.49 16.29 -0.83
C LEU A 128 0.30 17.56 0.02
N ILE A 129 -0.55 17.50 1.05
CA ILE A 129 -0.91 18.67 1.89
C ILE A 129 0.09 18.87 3.04
N LEU A 130 0.60 17.80 3.64
CA LEU A 130 1.45 17.92 4.84
C LEU A 130 2.81 18.58 4.50
N PRO A 131 3.24 19.59 5.30
CA PRO A 131 4.52 20.26 5.08
C PRO A 131 5.68 19.28 5.22
N ARG A 132 6.61 19.34 4.27
CA ARG A 132 7.69 18.36 4.16
C ARG A 132 8.81 18.71 5.13
N LYS A 133 9.26 17.69 5.88
CA LYS A 133 10.42 17.81 6.76
C LYS A 133 11.75 18.02 6.00
N SER A 134 11.78 17.80 4.68
CA SER A 134 12.93 18.07 3.81
C SER A 134 13.00 19.50 3.30
N ASP A 135 11.95 20.30 3.53
CA ASP A 135 11.84 21.68 3.08
C ASP A 135 12.11 22.67 4.26
N LEU A 136 12.58 22.14 5.40
CA LEU A 136 13.06 22.83 6.61
C LEU A 136 14.52 22.40 6.86
#